data_AF-W9YHR5-F1
#
_entry.id   AF-W9YHR5-F1
#
_cell.length_a   1.000
_cell.length_b   1.000
_cell.length_c   1.000
_cell.angle_alpha   90.00
_cell.angle_beta   90.00
_cell.angle_gamma   90.00
#
_symmetry.space_group_name_H-M   'P 1'
#
loop_
_entity.id
_entity.type
_entity.pdbx_description
1 polymer ?
#
loop_
_entity_poly.entity_id
_entity_poly.type
_entity_poly.pdbx_seq_one_letter_code
_entity_poly.pdbx_strand_id
1 'polypeptide(L)'
;MSISPSLGHRPQNVADLDGDEYVISGEKCMAYQLVDAAPAEDVRGQSAIIIVTRDDIAANRLDAYSVVSHPETLGHKVVNGSHIRSSKLVCPKSNLPAPPGKGADVVEMTFTASAVLVWAIRLGIMRQSSDRALAWAKHKTRRSKEGVIQKQSVADLLIRIKTRCEASRALVGKPPTALAGSSAEQN
;
A
#
# COMPACT_ATOMS: atom_id res chain seq x y z
N MET A 1 15.72 21.02 -38.00
CA MET A 1 15.69 20.83 -36.53
C MET A 1 15.08 19.45 -36.30
N SER A 2 15.94 18.46 -36.10
CA SER A 2 15.55 17.04 -36.03
C SER A 2 14.89 16.77 -34.67
N ILE A 3 13.67 16.26 -34.68
CA ILE A 3 12.95 15.86 -33.47
C ILE A 3 13.45 14.45 -33.14
N SER A 4 14.31 14.34 -32.13
CA SER A 4 14.72 13.05 -31.57
C SER A 4 13.48 12.26 -31.12
N PRO A 5 13.39 10.95 -31.43
CA PRO A 5 12.25 10.14 -31.03
C PRO A 5 12.18 10.10 -29.51
N SER A 6 11.07 10.56 -28.94
CA SER A 6 10.82 10.53 -27.50
C SER A 6 10.84 9.08 -27.03
N LEU A 7 11.83 8.79 -26.17
CA LEU A 7 12.01 7.58 -25.38
C LEU A 7 10.68 6.89 -25.07
N GLY A 8 10.50 5.65 -25.55
CA GLY A 8 9.55 4.72 -24.97
C GLY A 8 9.76 4.70 -23.45
N HIS A 9 8.66 4.75 -22.70
CA HIS A 9 8.68 4.91 -21.25
C HIS A 9 9.42 3.72 -20.62
N ARG A 10 10.74 3.85 -20.40
CA ARG A 10 11.49 2.83 -19.67
C ARG A 10 10.85 2.71 -18.29
N PRO A 11 10.54 1.50 -17.82
CA PRO A 11 10.18 1.31 -16.42
C PRO A 11 11.18 2.00 -15.49
N GLN A 12 10.65 2.75 -14.51
CA GLN A 12 11.48 3.46 -13.53
C GLN A 12 12.25 2.50 -12.61
N ASN A 13 11.79 1.24 -12.50
CA ASN A 13 12.38 0.19 -11.68
C ASN A 13 12.56 -1.09 -12.51
N VAL A 14 13.81 -1.48 -12.73
CA VAL A 14 14.19 -2.62 -13.57
C VAL A 14 15.10 -3.54 -12.79
N ALA A 15 14.95 -4.84 -13.01
CA ALA A 15 15.90 -5.84 -12.58
C ALA A 15 16.31 -6.71 -13.76
N ASP A 16 17.61 -6.72 -14.04
CA ASP A 16 18.22 -7.51 -15.10
C ASP A 16 18.83 -8.78 -14.51
N LEU A 17 18.74 -9.91 -15.22
CA LEU A 17 19.32 -11.18 -14.76
C LEU A 17 20.73 -11.31 -15.33
N ASP A 18 21.74 -11.20 -14.47
CA ASP A 18 23.15 -11.41 -14.82
C ASP A 18 23.63 -12.71 -14.17
N GLY A 19 23.58 -13.81 -14.94
CA GLY A 19 23.88 -15.15 -14.44
C GLY A 19 22.88 -15.63 -13.37
N ASP A 20 23.35 -15.78 -12.13
CA ASP A 20 22.55 -16.20 -10.96
C ASP A 20 22.17 -15.02 -10.04
N GLU A 21 22.40 -13.79 -10.49
CA GLU A 21 22.15 -12.57 -9.72
C GLU A 21 21.23 -11.60 -10.48
N TYR A 22 20.42 -10.84 -9.73
CA TYR A 22 19.60 -9.76 -10.24
C TYR A 22 20.26 -8.41 -9.99
N VAL A 23 20.45 -7.63 -11.05
CA VAL A 23 20.97 -6.26 -10.99
C VAL A 23 19.79 -5.29 -11.00
N ILE A 24 19.53 -4.68 -9.84
CA ILE A 24 18.38 -3.82 -9.58
C ILE A 24 18.78 -2.36 -9.80
N SER A 25 18.00 -1.65 -10.62
CA SER A 25 18.14 -0.22 -10.84
C SER A 25 16.78 0.46 -10.82
N GLY A 26 16.63 1.47 -9.98
CA GLY A 26 15.40 2.25 -9.96
C GLY A 26 15.25 3.23 -8.80
N GLU A 27 14.19 4.04 -8.91
CA GLU A 27 13.79 5.05 -7.94
C GLU A 27 12.37 4.75 -7.47
N LYS A 28 12.25 3.74 -6.59
CA LYS A 28 11.08 3.40 -5.74
C LYS A 28 11.28 2.00 -5.15
N CYS A 29 10.50 1.69 -4.13
CA CYS A 29 10.62 0.44 -3.38
C CYS A 29 9.75 -0.70 -3.96
N MET A 30 10.29 -1.93 -3.91
CA MET A 30 9.62 -3.24 -3.88
C MET A 30 9.09 -3.88 -5.17
N ALA A 31 8.72 -3.12 -6.21
CA ALA A 31 8.23 -3.68 -7.47
C ALA A 31 9.16 -3.35 -8.65
N TYR A 32 9.54 -4.38 -9.39
CA TYR A 32 10.51 -4.32 -10.48
C TYR A 32 9.92 -4.96 -11.73
N GLN A 33 10.31 -4.44 -12.89
CA GLN A 33 10.12 -5.14 -14.16
C GLN A 33 11.36 -5.97 -14.46
N LEU A 34 11.17 -7.29 -14.55
CA LEU A 34 12.22 -8.21 -14.98
C LEU A 34 12.40 -8.06 -16.49
N VAL A 35 13.61 -7.72 -16.90
CA VAL A 35 13.97 -7.67 -18.32
C VAL A 35 13.86 -9.07 -18.91
N ASP A 36 13.30 -9.17 -20.12
CA ASP A 36 13.16 -10.40 -20.91
C ASP A 36 12.35 -11.55 -20.27
N ALA A 37 11.65 -11.30 -19.14
CA ALA A 37 10.78 -12.29 -18.51
C ALA A 37 9.47 -12.53 -19.29
N ALA A 38 9.01 -11.54 -20.05
CA ALA A 38 7.83 -11.57 -20.91
C ALA A 38 7.96 -10.50 -22.00
N PRO A 39 7.12 -10.53 -23.08
CA PRO A 39 7.11 -9.48 -24.10
C PRO A 39 7.02 -8.08 -23.49
N ALA A 40 7.61 -7.08 -24.13
CA ALA A 40 7.70 -5.70 -23.60
C ALA A 40 6.33 -5.06 -23.34
N GLU A 41 5.30 -5.52 -24.05
CA GLU A 41 3.90 -5.14 -23.88
C GLU A 41 3.22 -5.82 -22.67
N ASP A 42 3.75 -6.93 -22.17
CA ASP A 42 3.21 -7.69 -21.04
C ASP A 42 3.81 -7.24 -19.71
N VAL A 43 3.36 -6.08 -19.24
CA VAL A 43 3.76 -5.51 -17.95
C VAL A 43 3.45 -6.47 -16.79
N ARG A 44 2.40 -7.27 -16.89
CA ARG A 44 1.99 -8.21 -15.84
C ARG A 44 2.97 -9.38 -15.76
N GLY A 45 3.36 -9.92 -16.91
CA GLY A 45 4.38 -10.96 -17.05
C GLY A 45 5.78 -10.51 -16.61
N GLN A 46 6.11 -9.23 -16.81
CA GLN A 46 7.38 -8.65 -16.36
C GLN A 46 7.41 -8.27 -14.88
N SER A 47 6.25 -8.14 -14.22
CA SER A 47 6.17 -7.68 -12.83
C SER A 47 6.72 -8.71 -11.84
N ALA A 48 7.66 -8.28 -11.01
CA ALA A 48 8.25 -9.07 -9.93
C ALA A 48 8.42 -8.25 -8.64
N ILE A 49 8.44 -8.98 -7.52
CA ILE A 49 8.91 -8.48 -6.23
C ILE A 49 10.28 -9.12 -6.01
N ILE A 50 11.29 -8.33 -5.62
CA ILE A 50 12.59 -8.86 -5.21
C ILE A 50 12.80 -8.49 -3.76
N ILE A 51 13.15 -9.48 -2.93
CA ILE A 51 13.46 -9.27 -1.52
C ILE A 51 14.89 -8.71 -1.44
N VAL A 52 15.03 -7.56 -0.80
CA VAL A 52 16.33 -6.96 -0.53
C VAL A 52 16.54 -6.94 0.98
N THR A 53 17.51 -7.72 1.46
CA THR A 53 17.86 -7.77 2.88
C THR A 53 18.95 -6.76 3.22
N ARG A 54 19.19 -6.56 4.53
CA ARG A 54 20.30 -5.70 4.98
C ARG A 54 21.66 -6.27 4.61
N ASP A 55 21.78 -7.60 4.59
CA ASP A 55 23.02 -8.28 4.23
C ASP A 55 23.31 -8.12 2.73
N ASP A 56 22.28 -8.18 1.88
CA ASP A 56 22.40 -7.87 0.45
C ASP A 56 22.91 -6.44 0.25
N ILE A 57 22.36 -5.46 0.99
CA ILE A 57 22.81 -4.06 0.90
C ILE A 57 24.27 -3.93 1.36
N ALA A 58 24.66 -4.60 2.44
CA ALA A 58 26.01 -4.53 2.99
C ALA A 58 27.06 -5.24 2.11
N ALA A 59 26.67 -6.27 1.36
CA ALA A 59 27.51 -6.96 0.39
C ALA A 59 27.76 -6.14 -0.89
N ASN A 60 26.94 -5.12 -1.12
CA ASN A 60 27.04 -4.24 -2.29
C ASN A 60 27.89 -3.00 -2.03
N ARG A 61 28.18 -2.26 -3.10
CA ARG A 61 28.85 -0.96 -3.02
C ARG A 61 28.03 0.01 -2.16
N LEU A 62 28.70 0.86 -1.39
CA LEU A 62 28.05 1.74 -0.39
C LEU A 62 27.00 2.70 -1.00
N ASP A 63 27.13 3.06 -2.27
CA ASP A 63 26.21 3.93 -3.00
C ASP A 63 25.14 3.18 -3.81
N ALA A 64 25.12 1.84 -3.76
CA ALA A 64 24.14 1.01 -4.46
C ALA A 64 22.73 1.16 -3.88
N TYR A 65 22.61 1.56 -2.61
CA TYR A 65 21.35 1.86 -1.94
C TYR A 65 21.46 3.21 -1.23
N SER A 66 20.55 4.13 -1.54
CA SER A 66 20.55 5.46 -0.92
C SER A 66 19.14 5.97 -0.64
N VAL A 67 19.00 6.72 0.45
CA VAL A 67 17.79 7.49 0.74
C VAL A 67 17.94 8.88 0.13
N VAL A 68 17.10 9.19 -0.85
CA VAL A 68 17.12 10.46 -1.59
C VAL A 68 16.45 11.57 -0.79
N SER A 69 15.29 11.28 -0.19
CA SER A 69 14.54 12.25 0.61
C SER A 69 13.55 11.60 1.56
N HIS A 70 13.12 12.36 2.57
CA HIS A 70 12.01 12.00 3.45
C HIS A 70 10.84 12.96 3.17
N PRO A 71 9.81 12.52 2.42
CA PRO A 71 8.70 13.39 2.09
C PRO A 71 7.87 13.73 3.34
N GLU A 72 7.49 15.00 3.48
CA GLU A 72 6.56 15.42 4.51
C GLU A 72 5.13 15.00 4.17
N THR A 73 4.40 14.57 5.20
CA THR A 73 3.02 14.10 5.07
C THR A 73 2.09 14.93 5.97
N LEU A 74 0.85 15.14 5.51
CA LEU A 74 -0.17 15.90 6.25
C LEU A 74 -0.58 15.22 7.57
N GLY A 75 -0.44 13.89 7.64
CA GLY A 75 -0.70 13.07 8.82
C GLY A 75 0.24 11.86 8.81
N HIS A 76 0.18 10.99 9.82
CA HIS A 76 1.13 9.88 10.00
C HIS A 76 2.60 10.33 10.04
N LYS A 77 2.90 11.49 10.65
CA LYS A 77 4.25 12.09 10.73
C LYS A 77 5.34 11.19 11.33
N VAL A 78 4.95 10.17 12.09
CA VAL A 78 5.87 9.19 12.70
C VAL A 78 6.23 8.03 11.74
N VAL A 79 5.60 7.96 10.57
CA VAL A 79 5.86 6.92 9.57
C VAL A 79 6.94 7.40 8.61
N ASN A 80 7.96 6.57 8.40
CA ASN A 80 9.04 6.85 7.45
C ASN A 80 8.78 6.17 6.11
N GLY A 81 8.27 6.93 5.14
CA GLY A 81 8.11 6.51 3.75
C GLY A 81 9.14 7.20 2.86
N SER A 82 10.43 6.92 3.09
CA SER A 82 11.52 7.59 2.38
C SER A 82 11.52 7.29 0.87
N HIS A 83 11.93 8.28 0.08
CA HIS A 83 12.27 8.07 -1.32
C HIS A 83 13.63 7.39 -1.39
N ILE A 84 13.66 6.18 -1.95
CA ILE A 84 14.85 5.33 -2.02
C ILE A 84 15.28 5.19 -3.48
N ARG A 85 16.59 5.21 -3.72
CA ARG A 85 17.23 4.92 -5.00
C ARG A 85 18.13 3.70 -4.87
N SER A 86 17.97 2.75 -5.80
CA SER A 86 18.85 1.61 -5.99
C SER A 86 19.65 1.81 -7.29
N SER A 87 20.98 1.79 -7.22
CA SER A 87 21.87 2.00 -8.36
C SER A 87 22.73 0.75 -8.58
N LYS A 88 22.28 -0.13 -9.50
CA LYS A 88 22.92 -1.41 -9.80
C LYS A 88 23.16 -2.26 -8.53
N LEU A 89 22.14 -2.33 -7.67
CA LEU A 89 22.17 -3.17 -6.49
C LEU A 89 22.03 -4.63 -6.92
N VAL A 90 22.99 -5.47 -6.55
CA VAL A 90 23.02 -6.89 -6.90
C VAL A 90 22.34 -7.71 -5.81
N CYS A 91 21.44 -8.61 -6.17
CA CYS A 91 20.77 -9.52 -5.23
C CYS A 91 20.76 -10.95 -5.79
N PRO A 92 20.88 -11.99 -4.96
CA PRO A 92 20.79 -13.38 -5.42
C PRO A 92 19.44 -13.70 -6.07
N LYS A 93 19.42 -14.58 -7.07
CA LYS A 93 18.18 -15.08 -7.70
C LYS A 93 17.22 -15.76 -6.73
N SER A 94 17.75 -16.34 -5.64
CA SER A 94 16.95 -16.94 -4.56
C SER A 94 16.06 -15.94 -3.82
N ASN A 95 16.32 -14.64 -3.94
CA ASN A 95 15.53 -13.58 -3.29
C ASN A 95 14.21 -13.27 -4.04
N LEU A 96 13.91 -14.02 -5.10
CA LEU A 96 12.67 -13.93 -5.82
C LEU A 96 11.60 -14.83 -5.14
N PRO A 97 10.58 -14.25 -4.48
CA PRO A 97 9.58 -15.01 -3.72
C PRO A 97 8.58 -15.77 -4.60
N ALA A 98 8.50 -15.44 -5.89
CA ALA A 98 7.63 -16.09 -6.85
C ALA A 98 8.32 -16.16 -8.21
N PRO A 99 8.06 -17.21 -9.02
CA PRO A 99 8.68 -17.32 -10.33
C PRO A 99 8.32 -16.12 -11.24
N PRO A 100 9.16 -15.83 -12.26
CA PRO A 100 8.85 -14.80 -13.26
C PRO A 100 7.44 -14.99 -13.85
N GLY A 101 6.72 -13.90 -14.07
CA GLY A 101 5.32 -13.92 -14.51
C GLY A 101 4.26 -14.08 -13.41
N LYS A 102 4.67 -14.43 -12.17
CA LYS A 102 3.77 -14.56 -11.01
C LYS A 102 3.89 -13.43 -9.99
N GLY A 103 4.77 -12.46 -10.19
CA GLY A 103 4.93 -11.35 -9.25
C GLY A 103 3.67 -10.49 -9.12
N ALA A 104 2.94 -10.24 -10.21
CA ALA A 104 1.67 -9.50 -10.16
C ALA A 104 0.62 -10.18 -9.28
N ASP A 105 0.52 -11.51 -9.31
CA ASP A 105 -0.42 -12.28 -8.47
C ASP A 105 -0.10 -12.09 -6.97
N VAL A 106 1.19 -12.12 -6.61
CA VAL A 106 1.65 -11.91 -5.23
C VAL A 106 1.40 -10.48 -4.76
N VAL A 107 1.64 -9.49 -5.64
CA VAL A 107 1.34 -8.08 -5.37
C VAL A 107 -0.15 -7.91 -5.08
N GLU A 108 -1.01 -8.47 -5.94
CA GLU A 108 -2.47 -8.37 -5.81
C GLU A 108 -2.99 -9.02 -4.53
N MET A 109 -2.48 -10.22 -4.19
CA MET A 109 -2.81 -10.90 -2.94
C MET A 109 -2.42 -10.06 -1.71
N THR A 110 -1.21 -9.48 -1.73
CA THR A 110 -0.71 -8.65 -0.63
C THR A 110 -1.52 -7.36 -0.48
N PHE A 111 -1.89 -6.72 -1.59
CA PHE A 111 -2.76 -5.54 -1.57
C PHE A 111 -4.17 -5.87 -1.10
N THR A 112 -4.71 -7.03 -1.46
CA THR A 112 -6.03 -7.50 -1.00
C THR A 112 -6.03 -7.68 0.53
N ALA A 113 -4.99 -8.32 1.08
CA ALA A 113 -4.85 -8.48 2.53
C ALA A 113 -4.68 -7.12 3.25
N SER A 114 -3.81 -6.25 2.75
CA SER A 114 -3.59 -4.92 3.34
C SER A 114 -4.82 -4.01 3.27
N ALA A 115 -5.68 -4.16 2.26
CA ALA A 115 -6.92 -3.40 2.16
C ALA A 115 -7.80 -3.62 3.40
N VAL A 116 -7.93 -4.86 3.87
CA VAL A 116 -8.68 -5.20 5.09
C VAL A 116 -8.11 -4.48 6.32
N LEU A 117 -6.77 -4.41 6.44
CA LEU A 117 -6.11 -3.70 7.53
C LEU A 117 -6.38 -2.19 7.48
N VAL A 118 -6.28 -1.56 6.31
CA VAL A 118 -6.58 -0.13 6.15
C VAL A 118 -8.04 0.16 6.49
N TRP A 119 -8.97 -0.72 6.12
CA TRP A 119 -10.36 -0.64 6.53
C TRP A 119 -10.54 -0.70 8.05
N ALA A 120 -9.85 -1.62 8.72
CA ALA A 120 -9.88 -1.73 10.18
C ALA A 120 -9.35 -0.46 10.89
N ILE A 121 -8.25 0.12 10.38
CA ILE A 121 -7.70 1.39 10.89
C ILE A 121 -8.71 2.52 10.75
N ARG A 122 -9.36 2.64 9.58
CA ARG A 122 -10.41 3.65 9.34
C ARG A 122 -11.58 3.50 10.31
N LEU A 123 -12.01 2.27 10.59
CA LEU A 123 -13.05 2.00 11.58
C LEU A 123 -12.66 2.46 12.98
N GLY A 124 -11.42 2.23 13.40
CA GLY A 124 -10.89 2.73 14.67
C GLY A 124 -11.00 4.26 14.77
N ILE A 125 -10.60 4.97 13.72
CA ILE A 125 -10.68 6.44 13.66
C ILE A 125 -12.14 6.91 13.72
N MET A 126 -13.05 6.28 12.95
CA MET A 126 -14.48 6.64 12.93
C MET A 126 -15.13 6.46 14.30
N ARG A 127 -14.88 5.32 14.98
CA ARG A 127 -15.38 5.05 16.33
C ARG A 127 -14.89 6.10 17.31
N GLN A 128 -13.57 6.31 17.35
CA GLN A 128 -12.95 7.24 18.27
C GLN A 128 -13.42 8.69 18.05
N SER A 129 -13.66 9.08 16.79
CA SER A 129 -14.20 10.39 16.43
C SER A 129 -15.67 10.53 16.85
N SER A 130 -16.48 9.49 16.63
CA SER A 130 -17.88 9.44 17.07
C SER A 130 -18.00 9.56 18.59
N ASP A 131 -17.20 8.82 19.34
CA ASP A 131 -17.23 8.83 20.81
C ASP A 131 -16.83 10.20 21.37
N ARG A 132 -15.78 10.81 20.79
CA ARG A 132 -15.37 12.17 21.16
C ARG A 132 -16.42 13.21 20.82
N ALA A 133 -17.06 13.11 19.65
CA ALA A 133 -18.12 14.02 19.24
C ALA A 133 -19.36 13.88 20.15
N LEU A 134 -19.75 12.66 20.50
CA LEU A 134 -20.87 12.40 21.39
C LEU A 134 -20.62 12.91 22.81
N ALA A 135 -19.44 12.63 23.37
CA ALA A 135 -19.04 13.14 24.69
C ALA A 135 -19.07 14.68 24.70
N TRP A 136 -18.52 15.31 23.67
CA TRP A 136 -18.56 16.76 23.52
C TRP A 136 -19.99 17.31 23.44
N ALA A 137 -20.86 16.68 22.65
CA ALA A 137 -22.25 17.13 22.46
C ALA A 137 -23.11 16.99 23.74
N LYS A 138 -22.81 16.00 24.59
CA LYS A 138 -23.47 15.82 25.90
C LYS A 138 -23.09 16.89 26.92
N HIS A 139 -21.83 17.35 26.92
CA HIS A 139 -21.31 18.25 27.94
C HIS A 139 -21.35 19.74 27.57
N LYS A 140 -21.54 20.09 26.30
CA LYS A 140 -21.55 21.49 25.86
C LYS A 140 -22.98 21.98 25.63
N THR A 141 -23.26 23.18 26.11
CA THR A 141 -24.57 23.86 26.03
C THR A 141 -24.54 25.08 25.09
N ARG A 142 -23.34 25.57 24.73
CA ARG A 142 -23.09 26.70 23.78
C ARG A 142 -24.04 27.89 23.98
N ARG A 143 -24.13 28.41 25.21
CA ARG A 143 -24.98 29.56 25.60
C ARG A 143 -26.49 29.33 25.41
N SER A 144 -26.91 28.09 25.14
CA SER A 144 -28.31 27.69 25.19
C SER A 144 -28.71 27.25 26.60
N LYS A 145 -30.01 27.03 26.82
CA LYS A 145 -30.54 26.41 28.05
C LYS A 145 -30.38 24.89 28.07
N GLU A 146 -30.16 24.28 26.90
CA GLU A 146 -30.11 22.83 26.69
C GLU A 146 -28.77 22.40 26.10
N GLY A 147 -28.36 21.16 26.37
CA GLY A 147 -27.18 20.56 25.75
C GLY A 147 -27.25 20.57 24.22
N VAL A 148 -26.10 20.71 23.57
CA VAL A 148 -25.97 20.78 22.10
C VAL A 148 -26.51 19.52 21.43
N ILE A 149 -26.50 18.38 22.13
CA ILE A 149 -27.12 17.12 21.67
C ILE A 149 -28.64 17.23 21.42
N GLN A 150 -29.35 18.14 22.09
CA GLN A 150 -30.81 18.32 21.91
C GLN A 150 -31.16 19.08 20.63
N LYS A 151 -30.17 19.65 19.94
CA LYS A 151 -30.40 20.32 18.66
C LYS A 151 -30.49 19.26 17.56
N GLN A 152 -31.64 19.22 16.88
CA GLN A 152 -31.94 18.22 15.85
C GLN A 152 -30.81 18.09 14.81
N SER A 153 -30.28 19.21 14.30
CA SER A 153 -29.18 19.20 13.33
C SER A 153 -27.91 18.50 13.83
N VAL A 154 -27.62 18.58 15.13
CA VAL A 154 -26.48 17.89 15.75
C VAL A 154 -26.79 16.42 15.98
N ALA A 155 -27.99 16.11 16.48
CA ALA A 155 -28.44 14.73 16.67
C ALA A 155 -28.42 13.95 15.35
N ASP A 156 -28.96 14.52 14.26
CA ASP A 156 -28.96 13.93 12.92
C ASP A 156 -27.54 13.67 12.41
N LEU A 157 -26.61 14.60 12.65
CA LEU A 157 -25.22 14.43 12.26
C LEU A 157 -24.55 13.28 13.03
N LEU A 158 -24.76 13.20 14.35
CA LEU A 158 -24.24 12.12 15.19
C LEU A 158 -24.81 10.76 14.79
N ILE A 159 -26.11 10.69 14.51
CA ILE A 159 -26.78 9.48 14.00
C ILE A 159 -26.13 9.04 12.69
N ARG A 160 -25.93 9.96 11.72
CA ARG A 160 -25.29 9.63 10.43
C ARG A 160 -23.87 9.11 10.60
N ILE A 161 -23.08 9.69 11.49
CA ILE A 161 -21.71 9.23 11.79
C ILE A 161 -21.74 7.82 12.37
N LYS A 162 -22.61 7.58 13.36
CA LYS A 162 -22.72 6.28 14.03
C LYS A 162 -23.24 5.20 13.09
N THR A 163 -24.26 5.50 12.28
CA THR A 163 -24.81 4.57 11.28
C THR A 163 -23.76 4.16 10.27
N ARG A 164 -22.98 5.12 9.73
CA ARG A 164 -21.86 4.80 8.82
C ARG A 164 -20.79 3.96 9.49
N CYS A 165 -20.46 4.25 10.74
CA CYS A 165 -19.47 3.47 11.49
C CYS A 165 -19.92 2.01 11.68
N GLU A 166 -21.17 1.79 12.08
CA GLU A 166 -21.71 0.43 12.26
C GLU A 166 -21.89 -0.32 10.94
N ALA A 167 -22.32 0.37 9.87
CA ALA A 167 -22.41 -0.21 8.55
C ALA A 167 -21.02 -0.67 8.05
N SER A 168 -20.02 0.21 8.13
CA SER A 168 -18.64 -0.14 7.75
C SER A 168 -18.09 -1.30 8.60
N ARG A 169 -18.44 -1.37 9.89
CA ARG A 169 -18.05 -2.49 10.75
C ARG A 169 -18.68 -3.81 10.31
N ALA A 170 -19.97 -3.78 9.97
CA ALA A 170 -20.68 -4.96 9.48
C ALA A 170 -20.10 -5.48 8.15
N LEU A 171 -19.56 -4.58 7.31
CA LEU A 171 -18.87 -4.95 6.08
C LEU A 171 -17.51 -5.60 6.34
N VAL A 172 -16.73 -5.10 7.30
CA VAL A 172 -15.40 -5.66 7.64
C VAL A 172 -15.51 -6.98 8.42
N GLY A 173 -16.54 -7.14 9.26
CA GLY A 173 -16.76 -8.37 10.03
C GLY A 173 -17.22 -9.57 9.19
N LYS A 174 -17.55 -9.36 7.91
CA LYS A 174 -17.69 -10.45 6.96
C LYS A 174 -16.28 -10.83 6.50
N PRO A 175 -15.80 -12.03 6.83
CA PRO A 175 -14.45 -12.41 6.47
C PRO A 175 -14.31 -12.41 4.93
N PRO A 176 -13.09 -12.22 4.40
CA PRO A 176 -12.79 -12.46 2.98
C PRO A 176 -13.04 -13.91 2.54
N THR A 177 -13.62 -14.78 3.36
CA THR A 177 -13.96 -16.16 3.01
C THR A 177 -15.03 -16.26 1.92
N ALA A 178 -15.79 -15.19 1.64
CA ALA A 178 -16.59 -15.13 0.41
C ALA A 178 -15.74 -15.05 -0.87
N LEU A 179 -14.43 -14.77 -0.77
CA LEU A 179 -13.46 -14.80 -1.86
C LEU A 179 -12.58 -16.06 -1.86
N ALA A 180 -12.60 -16.86 -0.78
CA ALA A 180 -11.84 -18.11 -0.67
C ALA A 180 -12.72 -19.37 -0.77
N GLY A 181 -14.04 -19.22 -0.85
CA GLY A 181 -15.01 -20.32 -0.77
C GLY A 181 -15.93 -20.43 -1.98
N SER A 182 -15.38 -20.66 -3.17
CA SER A 182 -16.14 -21.23 -4.31
C SER A 182 -15.41 -22.36 -5.04
N SER A 183 -14.36 -22.93 -4.44
CA SER A 183 -13.61 -24.07 -5.02
C SER A 183 -13.52 -25.28 -4.09
N ALA A 184 -14.38 -25.37 -3.07
CA ALA A 184 -14.43 -26.50 -2.13
C ALA A 184 -15.79 -27.22 -2.16
N GLU A 185 -16.42 -27.30 -3.33
CA GLU A 185 -17.59 -28.15 -3.57
C GLU A 185 -17.44 -28.82 -4.95
N GLN A 186 -16.45 -29.72 -5.06
CA GLN A 186 -16.28 -30.71 -6.13
C GLN A 186 -15.11 -31.64 -5.77
N ASN A 187 -15.32 -32.54 -4.80
CA ASN A 187 -14.80 -33.91 -4.82
C ASN A 187 -15.52 -34.75 -3.76
#